data_AF-A0A2M7MFS2-F1
#
_entry.id   AF-A0A2M7MFS2-F1
#
_cell.length_a   1.000
_cell.length_b   1.000
_cell.length_c   1.000
_cell.angle_alpha   90.00
_cell.angle_beta   90.00
_cell.angle_gamma   90.00
#
_symmetry.space_group_name_H-M   'P 1'
#
loop_
_entity.id
_entity.type
_entity.pdbx_description
1 polymer ?
#
loop_
_entity_poly.entity_id
_entity_poly.type
_entity_poly.pdbx_seq_one_letter_code
_entity_poly.pdbx_strand_id
1 'polypeptide(L)' 'MAEKTHITKDFGKKLKSLRKQKKLSQVKLADRLGVHPTYISSLERGLRNPSLKVIDRIASALEINREILIKF' A
#
# COMPACT_ATOMS: atom_id res chain seq x y z
N MET A 1 15.53 -20.04 7.56
CA MET A 1 14.67 -19.34 6.58
C MET A 1 13.41 -18.88 7.29
N ALA A 2 13.19 -17.56 7.45
CA ALA A 2 11.89 -16.87 7.59
C ALA A 2 12.02 -15.53 8.36
N GLU A 3 12.55 -14.49 7.73
CA GLU A 3 12.49 -13.12 8.27
C GLU A 3 11.73 -12.15 7.36
N LYS A 4 11.31 -12.61 6.16
CA LYS A 4 10.63 -11.78 5.14
C LYS A 4 9.15 -11.46 5.42
N THR A 5 8.57 -11.90 6.54
CA THR A 5 7.10 -11.87 6.75
C THR A 5 6.60 -10.66 7.55
N HIS A 6 7.45 -9.96 8.30
CA HIS A 6 7.02 -8.82 9.13
C HIS A 6 6.86 -7.52 8.32
N ILE A 7 7.89 -7.17 7.53
CA ILE A 7 7.95 -5.90 6.80
C ILE A 7 6.76 -5.71 5.85
N THR A 8 6.39 -6.73 5.07
CA THR A 8 5.26 -6.62 4.12
C THR A 8 3.91 -6.51 4.83
N LYS A 9 3.74 -7.18 5.99
CA LYS A 9 2.53 -7.06 6.81
C LYS A 9 2.40 -5.68 7.42
N ASP A 10 3.49 -5.12 7.94
CA ASP A 10 3.47 -3.79 8.57
C ASP A 10 3.28 -2.68 7.53
N PHE A 11 3.92 -2.81 6.36
CA PHE A 11 3.61 -2.00 5.19
C PHE A 11 2.11 -2.09 4.82
N GLY A 12 1.56 -3.30 4.74
CA GLY A 12 0.16 -3.52 4.38
C GLY A 12 -0.82 -2.85 5.36
N LYS A 13 -0.57 -2.96 6.67
CA LYS A 13 -1.33 -2.27 7.72
C LYS A 13 -1.24 -0.75 7.58
N LYS A 14 -0.02 -0.22 7.35
CA LYS A 14 0.23 1.21 7.17
C LYS A 14 -0.52 1.76 5.96
N LEU A 15 -0.42 1.07 4.81
CA LEU A 15 -1.16 1.40 3.59
C LEU A 15 -2.67 1.44 3.84
N LYS A 16 -3.22 0.41 4.51
CA LYS A 16 -4.64 0.33 4.83
C LYS A 16 -5.09 1.50 5.72
N SER A 17 -4.28 1.85 6.71
CA SER A 17 -4.55 2.98 7.60
C SER A 17 -4.60 4.30 6.84
N LEU A 18 -3.56 4.60 6.05
CA LEU A 18 -3.47 5.83 5.26
C LEU A 18 -4.60 5.94 4.22
N ARG A 19 -4.93 4.84 3.53
CA ARG A 19 -6.06 4.81 2.59
C ARG A 19 -7.37 5.17 3.29
N LYS A 20 -7.63 4.61 4.48
CA LYS A 20 -8.83 4.91 5.26
C LYS A 20 -8.85 6.36 5.75
N GLN A 21 -7.71 6.92 6.18
CA GLN A 21 -7.61 8.33 6.55
C GLN A 21 -7.96 9.26 5.38
N LYS A 22 -7.58 8.89 4.15
CA LYS A 22 -7.96 9.57 2.91
C LYS A 22 -9.40 9.26 2.45
N LYS A 23 -10.19 8.50 3.23
CA LYS A 23 -11.58 8.08 2.94
C LYS A 23 -11.73 7.36 1.59
N LEU A 24 -10.70 6.65 1.15
CA LEU A 24 -10.71 5.89 -0.11
C LEU A 24 -11.11 4.44 0.15
N SER A 25 -11.92 3.84 -0.74
CA SER A 25 -12.08 2.39 -0.80
C SER A 25 -10.88 1.74 -1.51
N GLN A 26 -10.71 0.42 -1.39
CA GLN A 26 -9.67 -0.29 -2.14
C GLN A 26 -9.85 -0.12 -3.65
N VAL A 27 -11.11 -0.14 -4.13
CA VAL A 27 -11.47 0.10 -5.54
C VAL A 27 -11.03 1.50 -5.96
N LYS A 28 -11.40 2.56 -5.21
CA LYS A 28 -11.01 3.93 -5.55
C LYS A 28 -9.49 4.14 -5.59
N LEU A 29 -8.73 3.50 -4.68
CA LEU A 29 -7.27 3.58 -4.73
C LEU A 29 -6.71 2.81 -5.94
N ALA A 30 -7.30 1.68 -6.28
CA ALA A 30 -6.91 0.89 -7.45
C ALA A 30 -7.17 1.67 -8.75
N ASP A 31 -8.31 2.35 -8.85
CA ASP A 31 -8.66 3.20 -9.98
C ASP A 31 -7.65 4.34 -10.16
N ARG A 32 -7.30 5.05 -9.07
CA ARG A 32 -6.25 6.08 -9.07
C ARG A 32 -4.89 5.55 -9.54
N LEU A 33 -4.62 4.27 -9.28
CA LEU A 33 -3.38 3.60 -9.65
C LEU A 33 -3.45 2.90 -11.01
N GLY A 34 -4.61 2.83 -11.67
CA GLY A 34 -4.81 2.06 -12.89
C GLY A 34 -4.48 0.57 -12.71
N VAL A 35 -4.85 -0.03 -11.57
CA VAL A 35 -4.63 -1.44 -11.25
C VAL A 35 -5.92 -2.11 -10.80
N HIS A 36 -5.95 -3.44 -10.78
CA HIS A 36 -7.11 -4.18 -10.29
C HIS A 36 -7.24 -4.08 -8.75
N PRO A 37 -8.46 -3.95 -8.17
CA PRO A 37 -8.65 -3.83 -6.71
C PRO A 37 -8.05 -4.97 -5.87
N THR A 38 -7.98 -6.18 -6.44
CA THR A 38 -7.34 -7.34 -5.77
C THR A 38 -5.86 -7.09 -5.50
N TYR A 39 -5.17 -6.29 -6.31
CA TYR A 39 -3.77 -5.93 -6.08
C TYR A 39 -3.62 -5.11 -4.79
N ILE A 40 -4.50 -4.12 -4.58
CA ILE A 40 -4.54 -3.32 -3.35
C ILE A 40 -4.84 -4.21 -2.14
N SER A 41 -5.83 -5.10 -2.27
CA SER A 41 -6.16 -6.07 -1.21
C SER A 41 -4.99 -6.99 -0.85
N SER A 42 -4.23 -7.46 -1.85
CA SER A 42 -3.02 -8.28 -1.61
C SER A 42 -1.91 -7.50 -0.92
N LEU A 43 -1.70 -6.23 -1.28
CA LEU A 43 -0.73 -5.35 -0.61
C LEU A 43 -1.12 -5.10 0.84
N GLU A 44 -2.38 -4.74 1.11
CA GLU A 44 -2.86 -4.47 2.48
C GLU A 44 -2.79 -5.68 3.41
N ARG A 45 -2.84 -6.89 2.85
CA ARG A 45 -2.67 -8.15 3.61
C ARG A 45 -1.22 -8.58 3.74
N GLY A 46 -0.27 -7.85 3.15
CA GLY A 46 1.15 -8.19 3.15
C GLY A 46 1.51 -9.41 2.29
N LEU A 47 0.62 -9.82 1.37
CA LEU A 47 0.81 -10.97 0.48
C LEU A 47 1.70 -10.65 -0.73
N ARG A 48 1.98 -9.37 -0.96
CA ARG A 48 2.88 -8.91 -2.03
C ARG A 48 3.91 -7.96 -1.46
N ASN A 49 5.14 -8.09 -1.95
CA ASN A 49 6.21 -7.13 -1.72
C ASN A 49 6.17 -6.08 -2.85
N PRO A 50 5.75 -4.83 -2.59
CA PRO A 50 5.74 -3.79 -3.62
C PRO A 50 7.17 -3.39 -4.00
N SER A 51 7.38 -3.06 -5.27
CA SER A 51 8.63 -2.42 -5.70
C SER A 51 8.64 -0.95 -5.28
N LEU A 52 9.83 -0.32 -5.26
CA LEU A 52 9.95 1.11 -4.97
C LEU A 52 9.09 1.98 -5.91
N LYS A 53 9.01 1.62 -7.20
CA LYS A 53 8.14 2.31 -8.18
C LYS A 53 6.66 2.25 -7.78
N VAL A 54 6.22 1.13 -7.22
CA VAL A 54 4.84 0.97 -6.75
C VAL A 54 4.60 1.80 -5.50
N ILE A 55 5.56 1.82 -4.56
CA ILE A 55 5.50 2.65 -3.35
C ILE A 55 5.33 4.13 -3.72
N ASP A 56 6.10 4.61 -4.69
CA ASP A 56 6.01 6.00 -5.18
C ASP A 56 4.63 6.30 -5.76
N ARG A 57 4.13 5.43 -6.64
CA ARG A 57 2.80 5.60 -7.24
C ARG A 57 1.70 5.62 -6.18
N ILE A 58 1.78 4.73 -5.17
CA ILE A 58 0.82 4.70 -4.07
C ILE A 58 0.90 5.99 -3.25
N ALA A 59 2.10 6.46 -2.92
CA ALA A 59 2.29 7.71 -2.19
C ALA A 59 1.70 8.90 -2.94
N SER A 60 1.94 8.99 -4.26
CA SER A 60 1.31 10.00 -5.13
C SER A 60 -0.21 9.87 -5.16
N ALA A 61 -0.77 8.67 -5.31
CA ALA A 61 -2.22 8.44 -5.34
C ALA A 61 -2.92 8.77 -4.01
N LEU A 62 -2.19 8.66 -2.90
CA LEU A 62 -2.63 9.06 -1.57
C LEU A 62 -2.29 10.52 -1.24
N GLU A 63 -1.59 11.24 -2.11
CA GLU A 63 -1.14 12.62 -1.90
C GLU A 63 -0.35 12.78 -0.59
N ILE A 64 0.70 11.96 -0.44
CA ILE A 64 1.62 11.95 0.71
C ILE A 64 3.05 11.75 0.24
N ASN A 65 4.03 12.05 1.11
CA ASN A 65 5.41 11.66 0.90
C ASN A 65 5.58 10.13 1.11
N ARG A 66 6.33 9.46 0.23
CA ARG A 66 6.64 8.01 0.32
C ARG A 66 7.23 7.59 1.67
N GLU A 67 7.98 8.46 2.34
CA GLU A 67 8.55 8.16 3.66
C GLU A 67 7.48 7.88 4.70
N ILE A 68 6.34 8.57 4.61
CA ILE A 68 5.19 8.36 5.51
C ILE A 68 4.61 6.97 5.30
N LEU A 69 4.68 6.44 4.07
CA LEU A 69 4.16 5.12 3.74
C LEU A 69 5.08 3.98 4.22
N ILE A 70 6.39 4.19 4.26
CA ILE A 70 7.39 3.16 4.63
C ILE A 70 7.90 3.25 6.08
N LYS A 71 7.53 4.29 6.83
CA LYS A 71 7.80 4.41 8.27
C LYS A 71 6.66 3.76 9.08
N PHE A 72 6.94 2.62 9.69
CA PHE A 72 6.03 1.84 10.52
C PHE A 72 6.74 1.23 11.72
#